data_AF-A0A2V5IBP2-F1
#
_entry.id   AF-A0A2V5IBP2-F1
#
_cell.length_a   1.000
_cell.length_b   1.000
_cell.length_c   1.000
_cell.angle_alpha   90.00
_cell.angle_beta   90.00
_cell.angle_gamma   90.00
#
_symmetry.space_group_name_H-M   'P 1'
#
loop_
_entity.id
_entity.type
_entity.pdbx_description
1 polymer ?
#
loop_
_entity_poly.entity_id
_entity_poly.type
_entity_poly.pdbx_seq_one_letter_code
_entity_poly.pdbx_strand_id
1 'polypeptide(L)'
;MHFLKSTAVLLVSALSVSATHFHNNYGKNGWIQDNQGSDIQLKNGGSVTIGGGWGFFWVDSSVCSKNSVTYTWPSSYGDVYIHSDGFLYDASGYQISGGAHICG
;
A
#
# COMPACT_ATOMS: atom_id res chain seq x y z
N MET A 1 40.37 35.40 21.58
CA MET A 1 38.92 35.15 21.46
C MET A 1 38.73 34.10 20.37
N HIS A 2 38.59 32.84 20.72
CA HIS A 2 38.42 31.75 19.74
C HIS A 2 36.93 31.45 19.55
N PHE A 3 36.46 31.66 18.32
CA PHE A 3 35.12 31.30 17.88
C PHE A 3 35.05 29.79 17.61
N LEU A 4 34.35 29.05 18.47
CA LEU A 4 33.91 27.70 18.16
C LEU A 4 32.58 27.80 17.39
N LYS A 5 32.64 27.59 16.08
CA LYS A 5 31.45 27.44 15.24
C LYS A 5 30.90 26.03 15.49
N SER A 6 29.88 25.92 16.34
CA SER A 6 29.10 24.69 16.49
C SER A 6 28.24 24.49 15.24
N THR A 7 28.69 23.63 14.34
CA THR A 7 27.89 23.18 13.20
C THR A 7 26.79 22.25 13.72
N ALA A 8 25.57 22.78 13.82
CA ALA A 8 24.39 21.98 14.14
C ALA A 8 24.10 21.06 12.94
N VAL A 9 24.34 19.76 13.11
CA VAL A 9 23.91 18.74 12.16
C VAL A 9 22.40 18.57 12.35
N LEU A 10 21.61 19.10 11.41
CA LEU A 10 20.19 18.82 11.31
C LEU A 10 20.02 17.34 10.96
N LEU A 11 19.65 16.54 11.96
CA LEU A 11 19.10 15.20 11.76
C LEU A 11 17.75 15.37 11.06
N VAL A 12 17.74 15.30 9.73
CA VAL A 12 16.49 15.17 8.98
C VAL A 12 15.99 13.76 9.29
N SER A 13 15.05 13.64 10.22
CA SER A 13 14.30 12.41 10.46
C SER A 13 13.63 12.05 9.14
N ALA A 14 14.19 11.09 8.40
CA ALA A 14 13.46 10.40 7.36
C ALA A 14 12.21 9.85 8.05
N LEU A 15 11.05 10.39 7.73
CA LEU A 15 9.77 9.83 8.15
C LEU A 15 9.78 8.41 7.60
N SER A 16 10.12 7.44 8.46
CA SER A 16 10.01 6.03 8.15
C SER A 16 8.56 5.80 7.78
N VAL A 17 8.28 5.64 6.49
CA VAL A 17 6.99 5.15 6.04
C VAL A 17 6.74 3.84 6.79
N SER A 18 5.65 3.79 7.56
CA SER A 18 5.35 2.59 8.34
C SER A 18 5.04 1.50 7.32
N ALA A 19 5.70 0.36 7.47
CA ALA A 19 5.38 -0.79 6.66
C ALA A 19 3.89 -1.12 6.81
N THR A 20 3.20 -1.32 5.69
CA THR A 20 1.78 -1.68 5.66
C THR A 20 1.65 -3.16 5.34
N HIS A 21 0.81 -3.89 6.07
CA HIS A 21 0.37 -5.23 5.69
C HIS A 21 -0.82 -5.11 4.74
N PHE A 22 -0.59 -5.42 3.47
CA PHE A 22 -1.64 -5.44 2.45
C PHE A 22 -2.25 -6.84 2.36
N HIS A 23 -3.55 -6.95 2.60
CA HIS A 23 -4.31 -8.20 2.60
C HIS A 23 -5.18 -8.31 1.35
N ASN A 24 -5.10 -9.45 0.67
CA ASN A 24 -5.93 -9.74 -0.49
C ASN A 24 -7.18 -10.55 -0.10
N ASN A 25 -8.28 -9.84 0.14
CA ASN A 25 -9.61 -10.44 0.39
C ASN A 25 -10.55 -10.29 -0.82
N TYR A 26 -9.99 -10.05 -2.02
CA TYR A 26 -10.77 -9.77 -3.23
C TYR A 26 -11.54 -10.99 -3.75
N GLY A 27 -11.13 -12.21 -3.37
CA GLY A 27 -11.71 -13.46 -3.88
C GLY A 27 -10.95 -14.04 -5.08
N LYS A 28 -9.87 -13.38 -5.54
CA LYS A 28 -8.98 -13.84 -6.61
C LYS A 28 -7.52 -13.62 -6.22
N ASN A 29 -6.62 -14.42 -6.79
CA ASN A 29 -5.20 -14.13 -6.70
C ASN A 29 -4.91 -12.83 -7.47
N GLY A 30 -3.94 -12.07 -6.99
CA GLY A 30 -3.48 -10.86 -7.65
C GLY A 30 -1.99 -10.67 -7.46
N TRP A 31 -1.55 -9.48 -7.83
CA TRP A 31 -0.19 -9.01 -7.65
C TRP A 31 -0.26 -7.61 -7.09
N ILE A 32 0.76 -7.26 -6.30
CA ILE A 32 0.94 -5.92 -5.80
C ILE A 32 2.38 -5.46 -6.01
N GLN A 33 2.52 -4.19 -6.36
CA GLN A 33 3.77 -3.49 -6.48
C GLN A 33 3.72 -2.17 -5.71
N ASP A 34 4.80 -1.83 -5.04
CA ASP A 34 5.02 -0.55 -4.38
C ASP A 34 6.34 0.10 -4.84
N ASN A 35 6.84 1.07 -4.09
CA ASN A 35 8.09 1.76 -4.40
C ASN A 35 9.36 0.90 -4.25
N GLN A 36 9.23 -0.35 -3.77
CA GLN A 36 10.32 -1.33 -3.72
C GLN A 36 10.53 -2.02 -5.08
N GLY A 37 9.64 -1.79 -6.05
CA GLY A 37 9.81 -2.15 -7.46
C GLY A 37 9.71 -3.64 -7.78
N SER A 38 9.40 -4.49 -6.78
CA SER A 38 9.19 -5.92 -6.97
C SER A 38 7.70 -6.24 -7.05
N ASP A 39 7.31 -7.00 -8.07
CA ASP A 39 5.95 -7.50 -8.19
C ASP A 39 5.78 -8.71 -7.26
N ILE A 40 4.88 -8.60 -6.29
CA ILE A 40 4.64 -9.67 -5.34
C ILE A 40 3.32 -10.32 -5.64
N GLN A 41 3.35 -11.61 -5.98
CA GLN A 41 2.12 -12.39 -6.13
C GLN A 41 1.45 -12.57 -4.77
N LEU A 42 0.19 -12.17 -4.68
CA LEU A 42 -0.61 -12.19 -3.47
C LEU A 42 -1.81 -13.13 -3.67
N LYS A 43 -1.73 -14.32 -3.06
CA LYS A 43 -2.82 -15.30 -3.09
C LYS A 43 -4.07 -14.72 -2.42
N ASN A 44 -5.26 -15.15 -2.86
CA ASN A 44 -6.48 -14.84 -2.16
C ASN A 44 -6.42 -15.33 -0.70
N GLY A 45 -6.81 -14.48 0.25
CA GLY A 45 -6.66 -14.69 1.70
C GLY A 45 -5.23 -14.54 2.22
N GLY A 46 -4.27 -14.16 1.37
CA GLY A 46 -2.89 -13.90 1.74
C GLY A 46 -2.62 -12.42 2.02
N SER A 47 -1.49 -12.15 2.67
CA SER A 47 -1.02 -10.79 2.93
C SER A 47 0.48 -10.64 2.73
N VAL A 48 0.92 -9.41 2.50
CA VAL A 48 2.32 -9.06 2.31
C VAL A 48 2.63 -7.72 2.94
N THR A 49 3.83 -7.59 3.49
CA THR A 49 4.34 -6.32 4.00
C THR A 49 4.95 -5.50 2.86
N ILE A 50 4.46 -4.28 2.68
CA ILE A 50 4.95 -3.30 1.69
C ILE A 50 5.37 -2.01 2.39
N GLY A 51 6.08 -1.12 1.69
CA GLY A 51 6.59 0.15 2.21
C GLY A 51 5.53 1.14 2.68
N GLY A 52 4.25 0.91 2.33
CA GLY A 52 3.11 1.70 2.79
C GLY A 52 2.91 3.01 2.02
N GLY A 53 1.73 3.60 2.17
CA GLY A 53 1.35 4.87 1.53
C GLY A 53 0.70 4.73 0.15
N TRP A 54 1.00 3.66 -0.58
CA TRP A 54 0.34 3.31 -1.84
C TRP A 54 0.66 1.87 -2.27
N GLY A 55 -0.10 1.37 -3.23
CA GLY A 55 0.19 0.13 -3.93
C GLY A 55 -0.57 0.02 -5.24
N PHE A 56 0.09 -0.45 -6.29
CA PHE A 56 -0.54 -0.83 -7.55
C PHE A 56 -0.94 -2.30 -7.47
N PHE A 57 -2.24 -2.58 -7.49
CA PHE A 57 -2.80 -3.91 -7.42
C PHE A 57 -3.43 -4.30 -8.76
N TRP A 58 -3.21 -5.54 -9.17
CA TRP A 58 -3.86 -6.09 -10.37
C TRP A 58 -4.17 -7.57 -10.23
N VAL A 59 -5.15 -8.01 -11.01
CA VAL A 59 -5.51 -9.42 -11.16
C VAL A 59 -5.32 -9.85 -12.61
N ASP A 60 -5.48 -11.13 -12.89
CA ASP A 60 -5.43 -11.64 -14.26
C ASP A 60 -6.51 -10.97 -15.13
N SER A 61 -6.19 -10.68 -16.41
CA SER A 61 -7.12 -10.00 -17.32
C SER A 61 -8.36 -10.82 -17.66
N SER A 62 -8.34 -12.14 -17.40
CA SER A 62 -9.53 -12.99 -17.50
C SER A 62 -10.58 -12.74 -16.42
N VAL A 63 -10.22 -12.05 -15.33
CA VAL A 63 -11.15 -11.74 -14.23
C VAL A 63 -12.11 -10.61 -14.62
N CYS A 64 -11.59 -9.55 -15.22
CA CYS A 64 -12.36 -8.38 -15.66
C CYS A 64 -11.56 -7.50 -16.63
N SER A 65 -12.23 -6.56 -17.30
CA SER A 65 -11.59 -5.67 -18.28
C SER A 65 -10.72 -4.56 -17.63
N LYS A 66 -11.15 -4.02 -16.49
CA LYS A 66 -10.35 -3.07 -15.68
C LYS A 66 -9.68 -3.79 -14.51
N ASN A 67 -8.72 -4.64 -14.83
CA ASN A 67 -8.08 -5.58 -13.90
C ASN A 67 -6.92 -4.99 -13.08
N SER A 68 -6.79 -3.68 -13.00
CA SER A 68 -5.73 -3.03 -12.23
C SER A 68 -6.16 -1.69 -11.66
N VAL A 69 -5.54 -1.29 -10.55
CA VAL A 69 -5.87 -0.06 -9.83
C VAL A 69 -4.70 0.35 -8.93
N THR A 70 -4.47 1.65 -8.82
CA THR A 70 -3.58 2.21 -7.80
C THR A 70 -4.40 2.65 -6.60
N TYR A 71 -4.04 2.14 -5.43
CA TYR A 71 -4.57 2.61 -4.17
C TYR A 71 -3.56 3.50 -3.46
N THR A 72 -4.07 4.46 -2.69
CA THR A 72 -3.28 5.32 -1.80
C THR A 72 -3.94 5.36 -0.43
N TRP A 73 -3.12 5.48 0.60
CA TRP A 73 -3.57 5.56 2.00
C TRP A 73 -2.52 6.29 2.83
N PRO A 74 -2.83 6.76 4.05
CA PRO A 74 -1.81 7.35 4.91
C PRO A 74 -0.72 6.32 5.26
N SER A 75 0.55 6.67 5.09
CA SER A 75 1.69 5.76 5.32
C SER A 75 1.84 5.29 6.77
N SER A 76 1.04 5.80 7.70
CA SER A 76 0.95 5.35 9.09
C SER A 76 -0.02 4.19 9.30
N TYR A 77 -0.73 3.74 8.26
CA TYR A 77 -1.64 2.61 8.38
C TYR A 77 -0.87 1.30 8.55
N GLY A 78 -1.32 0.48 9.50
CA GLY A 78 -0.82 -0.86 9.73
C GLY A 78 -1.32 -1.82 8.65
N ASP A 79 -2.57 -2.27 8.77
CA ASP A 79 -3.17 -3.21 7.82
C ASP A 79 -4.16 -2.49 6.87
N VAL A 80 -4.13 -2.88 5.60
CA VAL A 80 -5.14 -2.51 4.60
C VAL A 80 -5.62 -3.74 3.84
N TYR A 81 -6.86 -3.73 3.39
CA TYR A 81 -7.54 -4.90 2.87
C TYR A 81 -8.23 -4.55 1.56
N ILE A 82 -7.91 -5.24 0.47
CA ILE A 82 -8.79 -5.21 -0.70
C ILE A 82 -9.92 -6.20 -0.48
N HIS A 83 -11.17 -5.73 -0.46
CA HIS A 83 -12.35 -6.57 -0.25
C HIS A 83 -12.95 -7.06 -1.57
N SER A 84 -13.93 -7.96 -1.49
CA SER A 84 -14.56 -8.60 -2.65
C SER A 84 -15.28 -7.66 -3.63
N ASP A 85 -15.63 -6.46 -3.18
CA ASP A 85 -16.17 -5.38 -4.03
C ASP A 85 -15.09 -4.60 -4.77
N GLY A 86 -13.82 -4.93 -4.53
CA GLY A 86 -12.67 -4.31 -5.14
C GLY A 86 -12.27 -2.98 -4.51
N PHE A 87 -12.90 -2.52 -3.41
CA PHE A 87 -12.44 -1.33 -2.70
C PHE A 87 -11.38 -1.67 -1.65
N LEU A 88 -10.62 -0.65 -1.22
CA LEU A 88 -9.65 -0.76 -0.14
C LEU A 88 -10.26 -0.33 1.19
N TYR A 89 -10.00 -1.12 2.22
CA TYR A 89 -10.49 -0.96 3.58
C TYR A 89 -9.34 -0.91 4.59
N ASP A 90 -9.59 -0.29 5.74
CA ASP A 90 -8.74 -0.39 6.92
C ASP A 90 -9.09 -1.63 7.78
N ALA A 91 -8.32 -1.86 8.85
CA ALA A 91 -8.55 -2.95 9.79
C ALA A 91 -9.87 -2.86 10.57
N SER A 92 -10.51 -1.70 10.59
CA SER A 92 -11.82 -1.49 11.23
C SER A 92 -12.97 -1.78 10.26
N GLY A 93 -12.68 -2.08 8.99
CA GLY A 93 -13.67 -2.31 7.96
C GLY A 93 -14.25 -1.03 7.35
N TYR A 94 -13.60 0.12 7.53
CA TYR A 94 -13.99 1.34 6.82
C TYR A 94 -13.34 1.40 5.45
N GLN A 95 -14.13 1.75 4.43
CA GLN A 95 -13.60 1.99 3.10
C GLN A 95 -12.72 3.24 3.12
N ILE A 96 -11.48 3.11 2.63
CA ILE A 96 -10.50 4.19 2.57
C ILE A 96 -10.11 4.58 1.14
N SER A 97 -10.40 3.72 0.15
CA SER A 97 -10.28 4.11 -1.25
C SER A 97 -11.39 5.08 -1.63
N GLY A 98 -11.03 6.30 -2.03
CA GLY A 98 -11.97 7.37 -2.45
C GLY A 98 -12.63 7.14 -3.82
N GLY A 99 -13.12 5.92 -4.09
CA GLY A 99 -13.77 5.53 -5.35
C GLY A 99 -12.91 4.64 -6.25
N ALA A 100 -11.60 4.58 -6.01
CA ALA A 100 -10.72 3.63 -6.69
C ALA A 100 -11.09 2.19 -6.31
N HIS A 101 -11.38 1.35 -7.29
CA HIS A 101 -11.61 -0.08 -7.09
C HIS A 101 -11.21 -0.88 -8.32
N ILE A 102 -10.81 -2.13 -8.09
CA ILE A 102 -10.50 -3.06 -9.18
C ILE A 102 -11.79 -3.61 -9.79
N CYS A 103 -11.79 -3.82 -11.11
CA CYS A 103 -12.94 -4.27 -11.89
C CYS A 103 -14.15 -3.30 -11.90
N GLY A 104 -13.90 -2.01 -11.68
CA GLY A 104 -14.88 -0.92 -11.85
C GLY A 104 -15.09 -0.43 -13.27
#